data_AF-A0A3A6JQR7-F1
#
_entry.id   AF-A0A3A6JQR7-F1
#
_cell.length_a   1.000
_cell.length_b   1.000
_cell.length_c   1.000
_cell.angle_alpha   90.00
_cell.angle_beta   90.00
_cell.angle_gamma   90.00
#
_symmetry.space_group_name_H-M   'P 1'
#
loop_
_entity.id
_entity.type
_entity.pdbx_description
1 polymer ?
#
loop_
_entity_poly.entity_id
_entity_poly.type
_entity_poly.pdbx_seq_one_letter_code
_entity_poly.pdbx_strand_id
1 'polypeptide(L)'
;LFDQWELSENLELVSGSLTDETITVRMPEGNATAKATYKDAPKPEPEPYTIEVQDGTAFVNGAEAAAALAGTEITIHAKAAPEGMKFSGWQVETPQTLELKDGTAAKTTFIMPDACVKISALYTTSEVPDPTPDASGGGAAIAAAAVGAAAGAAIGIGVWAVNRYILSNLPVGMAVPTTRQQLAVVLWTMAGKPDVTPTVHYQDVVGLDAQKAVHWVVEQQLMQPESAEYFGAQGSVNKWQVFQLMKQVMK
;
A
#
# COMPACT_ATOMS: atom_id res chain seq x y z
N LEU A 1 16.69 -32.85 21.78
CA LEU A 1 17.35 -32.69 23.10
C LEU A 1 17.60 -34.09 23.65
N PHE A 2 18.77 -34.35 24.24
CA PHE A 2 19.01 -35.64 24.89
C PHE A 2 17.93 -35.92 25.94
N ASP A 3 17.38 -37.13 25.93
CA ASP A 3 16.32 -37.52 26.86
C ASP A 3 16.86 -38.47 27.92
N GLN A 4 17.23 -39.69 27.50
CA GLN A 4 17.81 -40.67 28.39
C GLN A 4 18.53 -41.80 27.63
N TRP A 5 19.26 -42.63 28.36
CA TRP A 5 19.80 -43.90 27.89
C TRP A 5 18.79 -45.03 28.11
N GLU A 6 18.57 -45.84 27.09
CA GLU A 6 17.93 -47.15 27.19
C GLU A 6 19.01 -48.24 27.16
N LEU A 7 19.12 -48.99 28.25
CA LEU A 7 20.09 -50.09 28.39
C LEU A 7 19.39 -51.43 28.19
N SER A 8 20.07 -52.39 27.59
CA SER A 8 19.61 -53.79 27.59
C SER A 8 19.61 -54.36 29.01
N GLU A 9 18.71 -55.30 29.32
CA GLU A 9 18.50 -55.82 30.69
C GLU A 9 19.78 -56.40 31.33
N ASN A 10 20.73 -56.86 30.52
CA ASN A 10 22.00 -57.43 30.96
C ASN A 10 23.11 -56.38 31.19
N LEU A 11 22.87 -55.10 30.95
CA LEU A 11 23.86 -54.03 31.07
C LEU A 11 23.66 -53.27 32.39
N GLU A 12 24.63 -53.39 33.30
CA GLU A 12 24.54 -52.81 34.65
C GLU A 12 25.07 -51.38 34.68
N LEU A 13 24.30 -50.45 35.25
CA LEU A 13 24.71 -49.06 35.45
C LEU A 13 25.62 -48.95 36.69
N VAL A 14 26.84 -48.43 36.49
CA VAL A 14 27.87 -48.31 37.54
C VAL A 14 27.87 -46.91 38.15
N SER A 15 27.68 -45.88 37.32
CA SER A 15 27.69 -44.49 37.77
C SER A 15 26.95 -43.58 36.80
N GLY A 16 26.35 -42.52 37.35
CA GLY A 16 25.45 -41.60 36.65
C GLY A 16 23.98 -42.03 36.77
N SER A 17 23.12 -41.22 36.18
CA SER A 17 21.71 -41.49 35.92
C SER A 17 21.51 -41.75 34.43
N LEU A 18 20.49 -42.53 34.04
CA LEU A 18 20.14 -42.72 32.62
C LEU A 18 19.81 -41.39 31.92
N THR A 19 19.49 -40.34 32.67
CA THR A 19 19.25 -38.98 32.16
C THR A 19 20.51 -38.12 32.04
N ASP A 20 21.69 -38.63 32.40
CA ASP A 20 22.95 -37.89 32.27
C ASP A 20 23.52 -38.08 30.86
N GLU A 21 24.13 -37.02 30.31
CA GLU A 21 24.76 -37.07 28.96
C GLU A 21 25.85 -38.15 28.88
N THR A 22 26.50 -38.47 30.00
CA THR A 22 27.52 -39.50 30.10
C THR A 22 27.19 -40.42 31.26
N ILE A 23 27.14 -41.72 30.99
CA ILE A 23 26.96 -42.77 31.99
C ILE A 23 28.13 -43.76 31.95
N THR A 24 28.39 -44.43 33.06
CA THR A 24 29.33 -45.54 33.12
C THR A 24 28.58 -46.83 33.35
N VAL A 25 28.81 -47.83 32.50
CA VAL A 25 28.18 -49.15 32.58
C VAL A 25 29.23 -50.25 32.71
N ARG A 26 28.82 -51.38 33.28
CA ARG A 26 29.64 -52.59 33.35
C ARG A 26 29.20 -53.54 32.25
N MET A 27 30.12 -53.89 31.36
CA MET A 27 29.85 -54.83 30.27
C MET A 27 29.62 -56.25 30.82
N PRO A 28 28.54 -56.93 30.42
CA PRO A 28 28.31 -58.33 30.75
C PRO A 28 29.14 -59.26 29.86
N GLU A 29 29.13 -60.56 30.18
CA GLU A 29 29.56 -61.59 29.25
C GLU A 29 28.50 -61.75 28.15
N GLY A 30 28.78 -61.23 26.96
CA GLY A 30 27.91 -61.31 25.79
C GLY A 30 27.60 -59.96 25.17
N ASN A 31 26.62 -59.94 24.25
CA ASN A 31 26.20 -58.73 23.55
C ASN A 31 25.31 -57.88 24.46
N ALA A 32 25.55 -56.57 24.46
CA ALA A 32 24.74 -55.59 25.18
C ALA A 32 24.56 -54.33 24.32
N THR A 33 23.53 -53.55 24.61
CA THR A 33 23.21 -52.33 23.87
C THR A 33 22.89 -51.18 24.82
N ALA A 34 23.47 -50.02 24.55
CA ALA A 34 23.07 -48.74 25.15
C ALA A 34 22.63 -47.82 24.01
N LYS A 35 21.40 -47.30 24.09
CA LYS A 35 20.81 -46.44 23.07
C LYS A 35 20.45 -45.11 23.68
N ALA A 36 20.98 -44.02 23.13
CA ALA A 36 20.53 -42.68 23.49
C ALA A 36 19.17 -42.40 22.83
N THR A 37 18.21 -41.94 23.63
CA THR A 37 16.94 -41.40 23.15
C THR A 37 16.98 -39.88 23.20
N TYR A 38 16.23 -39.27 22.30
CA TYR A 38 16.16 -37.82 22.17
C TYR A 38 14.71 -37.40 22.12
N LYS A 39 14.37 -36.37 22.90
CA LYS A 39 13.12 -35.65 22.78
C LYS A 39 13.22 -34.69 21.60
N ASP A 40 12.13 -34.55 20.87
CA ASP A 40 12.00 -33.45 19.94
C ASP A 40 12.22 -32.13 20.68
N ALA A 41 12.97 -31.22 20.06
CA ALA A 41 12.99 -29.86 20.56
C ALA A 41 11.54 -29.33 20.52
N PRO A 42 11.07 -28.57 21.53
CA PRO A 42 9.80 -27.90 21.41
C PRO A 42 9.84 -27.06 20.14
N LYS A 43 8.94 -27.36 19.19
CA LYS A 43 8.79 -26.57 17.98
C LYS A 43 8.49 -25.14 18.43
N PRO A 44 9.21 -24.11 17.92
CA PRO A 44 8.88 -22.74 18.26
C PRO A 44 7.40 -22.52 17.92
N GLU A 45 6.64 -22.09 18.91
CA GLU A 45 5.24 -21.75 18.72
C GLU A 45 5.21 -20.59 17.71
N PRO A 46 4.37 -20.66 16.66
CA PRO A 46 4.37 -19.62 15.65
C PRO A 46 3.95 -18.30 16.30
N GLU A 47 4.80 -17.29 16.21
CA GLU A 47 4.51 -15.98 16.78
C GLU A 47 3.45 -15.26 15.92
N PRO A 48 2.40 -14.70 16.53
CA PRO A 48 1.37 -13.98 15.78
C PRO A 48 1.91 -12.63 15.30
N TYR A 49 1.51 -12.25 14.09
CA TYR A 49 1.80 -10.94 13.53
C TYR A 49 0.70 -9.94 13.92
N THR A 50 1.07 -8.70 14.17
CA THR A 50 0.13 -7.65 14.56
C THR A 50 -0.72 -7.17 13.38
N ILE A 51 -1.96 -6.80 13.67
CA ILE A 51 -2.92 -6.24 12.73
C ILE A 51 -3.36 -4.88 13.29
N GLU A 52 -3.01 -3.82 12.58
CA GLU A 52 -3.46 -2.47 12.87
C GLU A 52 -4.50 -2.04 11.82
N VAL A 53 -5.74 -1.84 12.25
CA VAL A 53 -6.80 -1.28 11.40
C VAL A 53 -7.18 0.10 11.91
N GLN A 54 -6.79 1.15 11.18
CA GLN A 54 -7.22 2.51 11.48
C GLN A 54 -8.62 2.75 10.93
N ASP A 55 -9.49 3.38 11.73
CA ASP A 55 -10.89 3.64 11.41
C ASP A 55 -11.67 2.41 10.95
N GLY A 56 -11.30 1.25 11.49
CA GLY A 56 -11.96 -0.02 11.30
C GLY A 56 -11.60 -1.01 12.41
N THR A 57 -12.07 -2.25 12.25
CA THR A 57 -11.87 -3.33 13.22
C THR A 57 -11.56 -4.62 12.47
N ALA A 58 -10.58 -5.38 12.95
CA ALA A 58 -10.24 -6.70 12.42
C ALA A 58 -10.88 -7.82 13.25
N PHE A 59 -11.30 -8.88 12.57
CA PHE A 59 -11.96 -10.04 13.14
C PHE A 59 -11.31 -11.32 12.63
N VAL A 60 -11.05 -12.25 13.55
CA VAL A 60 -10.63 -13.63 13.28
C VAL A 60 -11.76 -14.54 13.76
N ASN A 61 -12.32 -15.35 12.86
CA ASN A 61 -13.45 -16.25 13.16
C ASN A 61 -14.63 -15.54 13.85
N GLY A 62 -14.86 -14.26 13.54
CA GLY A 62 -15.95 -13.45 14.11
C GLY A 62 -15.65 -12.79 15.46
N ALA A 63 -14.47 -13.00 16.05
CA ALA A 63 -14.02 -12.30 17.24
C ALA A 63 -13.02 -11.19 16.88
N GLU A 64 -13.11 -10.03 17.55
CA GLU A 64 -12.16 -8.93 17.35
C GLU A 64 -10.74 -9.37 17.72
N ALA A 65 -9.78 -9.07 16.85
CA ALA A 65 -8.39 -9.48 17.01
C ALA A 65 -7.42 -8.39 16.55
N ALA A 66 -6.37 -8.17 17.33
CA ALA A 66 -5.27 -7.26 17.00
C ALA A 66 -4.00 -7.99 16.52
N ALA A 67 -4.03 -9.33 16.46
CA ALA A 67 -2.94 -10.15 15.96
C ALA A 67 -3.46 -11.51 15.47
N ALA A 68 -2.77 -12.10 14.50
CA ALA A 68 -3.10 -13.43 13.97
C ALA A 68 -1.86 -14.15 13.43
N LEU A 69 -1.94 -15.48 13.34
CA LEU A 69 -0.92 -16.30 12.68
C LEU A 69 -0.98 -16.10 11.17
N ALA A 70 0.17 -16.19 10.50
CA ALA A 70 0.22 -16.18 9.04
C ALA A 70 -0.62 -17.32 8.43
N GLY A 71 -1.20 -17.05 7.26
CA GLY A 71 -2.14 -17.94 6.57
C GLY A 71 -3.58 -17.91 7.12
N THR A 72 -3.83 -17.20 8.24
CA THR A 72 -5.18 -17.07 8.79
C THR A 72 -6.02 -16.10 7.95
N GLU A 73 -7.29 -16.43 7.70
CA GLU A 73 -8.22 -15.50 7.05
C GLU A 73 -8.70 -14.43 8.05
N ILE A 74 -8.51 -13.17 7.70
CA ILE A 74 -8.88 -12.00 8.49
C ILE A 74 -10.03 -11.28 7.80
N THR A 75 -11.07 -10.93 8.56
CA THR A 75 -12.16 -10.05 8.10
C THR A 75 -11.98 -8.67 8.70
N ILE A 76 -12.06 -7.62 7.89
CA ILE A 76 -12.03 -6.23 8.39
C ILE A 76 -13.33 -5.51 8.10
N HIS A 77 -13.80 -4.74 9.06
CA HIS A 77 -14.99 -3.89 8.94
C HIS A 77 -14.60 -2.43 9.14
N ALA A 78 -15.01 -1.57 8.21
CA ALA A 78 -14.83 -0.14 8.34
C ALA A 78 -15.75 0.36 9.45
N LYS A 79 -15.27 1.34 10.21
CA LYS A 79 -16.09 2.07 11.17
C LYS A 79 -17.23 2.79 10.43
N ALA A 80 -18.27 3.19 11.17
CA ALA A 80 -19.29 4.04 10.59
C ALA A 80 -18.66 5.32 10.03
N ALA A 81 -19.05 5.68 8.80
CA ALA A 81 -18.60 6.91 8.17
C ALA A 81 -19.02 8.13 9.02
N PRO A 82 -18.15 9.14 9.21
CA PRO A 82 -18.54 10.41 9.77
C PRO A 82 -19.70 11.06 8.98
N GLU A 83 -20.44 11.96 9.63
CA GLU A 83 -21.58 12.66 9.00
C GLU A 83 -21.16 13.39 7.71
N GLY A 84 -21.96 13.25 6.65
CA GLY A 84 -21.67 13.83 5.34
C GLY A 84 -20.61 13.08 4.51
N MET A 85 -20.06 11.97 5.02
CA MET A 85 -19.09 11.14 4.32
C MET A 85 -19.64 9.75 4.01
N LYS A 86 -19.05 9.09 3.01
CA LYS A 86 -19.33 7.70 2.62
C LYS A 86 -18.03 6.92 2.53
N PHE A 87 -18.06 5.64 2.90
CA PHE A 87 -16.91 4.77 2.72
C PHE A 87 -16.44 4.75 1.27
N SER A 88 -15.13 4.89 1.07
CA SER A 88 -14.47 5.01 -0.22
C SER A 88 -13.54 3.84 -0.52
N GLY A 89 -13.11 3.07 0.49
CA GLY A 89 -12.21 1.93 0.30
C GLY A 89 -11.26 1.71 1.47
N TRP A 90 -10.36 0.76 1.32
CA TRP A 90 -9.31 0.42 2.27
C TRP A 90 -7.93 0.80 1.72
N GLN A 91 -7.06 1.32 2.58
CA GLN A 91 -5.66 1.58 2.32
C GLN A 91 -4.80 0.56 3.04
N VAL A 92 -3.99 -0.21 2.30
CA VAL A 92 -2.94 -1.04 2.90
C VAL A 92 -1.66 -0.21 2.98
N GLU A 93 -1.13 -0.01 4.17
CA GLU A 93 0.18 0.62 4.39
C GLU A 93 1.31 -0.40 4.37
N THR A 94 1.12 -1.51 5.08
CA THR A 94 2.12 -2.58 5.22
C THR A 94 1.44 -3.94 5.31
N PRO A 95 1.99 -4.99 4.66
CA PRO A 95 2.93 -4.91 3.55
C PRO A 95 2.23 -4.40 2.27
N GLN A 96 2.91 -3.66 1.41
CA GLN A 96 2.32 -3.14 0.17
C GLN A 96 1.87 -4.23 -0.82
N THR A 97 2.33 -5.47 -0.61
CA THR A 97 1.98 -6.66 -1.39
C THR A 97 0.70 -7.33 -0.90
N LEU A 98 0.08 -6.85 0.19
CA LEU A 98 -1.15 -7.43 0.71
C LEU A 98 -2.31 -7.16 -0.23
N GLU A 99 -2.99 -8.23 -0.65
CA GLU A 99 -4.18 -8.15 -1.49
C GLU A 99 -5.44 -8.32 -0.64
N LEU A 100 -6.37 -7.37 -0.79
CA LEU A 100 -7.71 -7.45 -0.22
C LEU A 100 -8.65 -8.08 -1.24
N LYS A 101 -9.56 -8.96 -0.80
CA LYS A 101 -10.54 -9.61 -1.67
C LYS A 101 -11.44 -8.59 -2.39
N ASP A 102 -11.87 -7.56 -1.66
CA ASP A 102 -12.57 -6.40 -2.20
C ASP A 102 -12.17 -5.14 -1.41
N GLY A 103 -11.22 -4.37 -1.95
CA GLY A 103 -10.76 -3.13 -1.30
C GLY A 103 -11.78 -1.99 -1.30
N THR A 104 -12.92 -2.13 -1.99
CA THR A 104 -13.97 -1.10 -2.12
C THR A 104 -15.21 -1.37 -1.29
N ALA A 105 -15.35 -2.58 -0.75
CA ALA A 105 -16.40 -2.93 0.20
C ALA A 105 -16.01 -2.54 1.64
N ALA A 106 -16.95 -1.93 2.37
CA ALA A 106 -16.77 -1.58 3.79
C ALA A 106 -16.51 -2.80 4.69
N LYS A 107 -16.83 -3.99 4.20
CA LYS A 107 -16.48 -5.29 4.78
C LYS A 107 -15.69 -6.09 3.74
N THR A 108 -14.50 -6.52 4.09
CA THR A 108 -13.65 -7.30 3.19
C THR A 108 -12.79 -8.30 3.94
N THR A 109 -12.12 -9.20 3.22
CA THR A 109 -11.27 -10.24 3.79
C THR A 109 -9.89 -10.26 3.13
N PHE A 110 -8.89 -10.75 3.86
CA PHE A 110 -7.54 -11.01 3.36
C PHE A 110 -6.89 -12.17 4.11
N ILE A 111 -5.82 -12.74 3.55
CA ILE A 111 -5.01 -13.77 4.21
C ILE A 111 -3.83 -13.13 4.92
N MET A 112 -3.65 -13.43 6.20
CA MET A 112 -2.56 -12.87 7.01
C MET A 112 -1.21 -13.26 6.39
N PRO A 113 -0.36 -12.30 5.98
CA PRO A 113 0.97 -12.59 5.46
C PRO A 113 1.95 -12.94 6.59
N ASP A 114 3.15 -13.36 6.22
CA ASP A 114 4.29 -13.54 7.15
C ASP A 114 4.90 -12.19 7.58
N ALA A 115 4.05 -11.19 7.85
CA ALA A 115 4.45 -9.84 8.22
C ALA A 115 3.32 -9.10 8.98
N CYS A 116 3.70 -8.09 9.78
CA CYS A 116 2.74 -7.18 10.41
C CYS A 116 1.93 -6.43 9.35
N VAL A 117 0.63 -6.29 9.62
CA VAL A 117 -0.33 -5.67 8.71
C VAL A 117 -0.81 -4.35 9.27
N LYS A 118 -0.81 -3.31 8.43
CA LYS A 118 -1.37 -2.00 8.74
C LYS A 118 -2.30 -1.55 7.62
N ILE A 119 -3.56 -1.34 7.96
CA ILE A 119 -4.65 -1.00 7.03
C ILE A 119 -5.44 0.18 7.59
N SER A 120 -5.94 1.07 6.74
CA SER A 120 -6.72 2.24 7.13
C SER A 120 -8.01 2.34 6.31
N ALA A 121 -9.16 2.54 6.95
CA ALA A 121 -10.44 2.75 6.27
C ALA A 121 -10.51 4.17 5.71
N LEU A 122 -11.10 4.31 4.53
CA LEU A 122 -11.21 5.59 3.82
C LEU A 122 -12.66 6.01 3.65
N TYR A 123 -12.99 7.29 3.91
CA TYR A 123 -14.27 7.97 3.66
C TYR A 123 -14.13 9.21 2.75
N THR A 124 -15.16 9.50 1.94
CA THR A 124 -15.22 10.66 1.02
C THR A 124 -16.54 11.44 1.17
N THR A 125 -16.51 12.76 0.97
CA THR A 125 -17.70 13.63 0.98
C THR A 125 -18.43 13.55 -0.37
N SER A 126 -19.76 13.50 -0.34
CA SER A 126 -20.60 13.43 -1.55
C SER A 126 -20.93 14.78 -2.21
N GLU A 127 -20.52 15.91 -1.63
CA GLU A 127 -20.80 17.24 -2.18
C GLU A 127 -19.58 17.79 -2.93
N VAL A 128 -19.71 17.85 -4.25
CA VAL A 128 -18.90 18.69 -5.12
C VAL A 128 -19.44 20.11 -4.97
N PRO A 129 -18.66 21.10 -4.47
CA PRO A 129 -19.03 22.49 -4.66
C PRO A 129 -18.95 22.77 -6.16
N ASP A 130 -20.06 23.25 -6.73
CA ASP A 130 -20.14 23.73 -8.11
C ASP A 130 -18.94 24.67 -8.40
N PRO A 131 -18.20 24.53 -9.53
CA PRO A 131 -17.12 25.45 -9.82
C PRO A 131 -17.70 26.83 -10.14
N THR A 132 -17.69 27.73 -9.16
CA THR A 132 -17.87 29.16 -9.43
C THR A 132 -16.68 29.65 -10.27
N PRO A 133 -16.92 30.30 -11.41
CA PRO A 133 -15.86 30.85 -12.24
C PRO A 133 -15.39 32.16 -11.59
N ASP A 134 -14.30 32.11 -10.85
CA ASP A 134 -13.28 33.17 -10.82
C ASP A 134 -12.31 32.92 -9.66
N ALA A 135 -11.03 32.79 -10.01
CA ALA A 135 -9.91 33.47 -9.37
C ALA A 135 -8.62 32.76 -9.75
N SER A 136 -7.99 33.28 -10.81
CA SER A 136 -6.54 33.37 -10.88
C SER A 136 -6.04 34.05 -9.60
N GLY A 137 -5.26 33.34 -8.77
CA GLY A 137 -4.58 33.93 -7.62
C GLY A 137 -4.08 32.87 -6.65
N GLY A 138 -2.76 32.73 -6.55
CA GLY A 138 -2.13 31.76 -5.66
C GLY A 138 -2.29 32.06 -4.16
N GLY A 139 -1.92 31.06 -3.35
CA GLY A 139 -1.63 31.24 -1.93
C GLY A 139 -2.74 30.81 -0.98
N ALA A 140 -2.40 29.93 -0.06
CA ALA A 140 -3.29 29.26 0.89
C ALA A 140 -3.60 30.07 2.18
N ALA A 141 -4.63 29.57 2.88
CA ALA A 141 -4.95 29.69 4.32
C ALA A 141 -5.60 31.01 4.78
N ILE A 142 -6.52 31.09 5.77
CA ILE A 142 -6.54 30.61 7.18
C ILE A 142 -7.97 30.78 7.80
N ALA A 143 -8.56 29.83 8.55
CA ALA A 143 -8.54 29.59 10.04
C ALA A 143 -9.64 30.37 10.84
N ALA A 144 -10.14 30.06 12.07
CA ALA A 144 -9.70 29.22 13.20
C ALA A 144 -10.81 29.07 14.28
N ALA A 145 -10.72 28.07 15.19
CA ALA A 145 -10.78 28.18 16.68
C ALA A 145 -10.73 26.79 17.37
N ALA A 146 -10.47 26.72 18.68
CA ALA A 146 -9.19 26.35 19.29
C ALA A 146 -9.43 25.52 20.59
N VAL A 147 -8.41 24.73 20.99
CA VAL A 147 -8.14 24.11 22.33
C VAL A 147 -9.00 22.91 22.79
N GLY A 148 -8.38 21.73 22.84
CA GLY A 148 -8.83 20.58 23.64
C GLY A 148 -8.29 19.25 23.11
N ALA A 149 -7.51 18.53 23.90
CA ALA A 149 -6.85 17.28 23.54
C ALA A 149 -7.82 16.14 23.13
N ALA A 150 -7.59 15.49 21.97
CA ALA A 150 -7.73 14.05 21.73
C ALA A 150 -7.44 13.70 20.26
N ALA A 151 -6.61 12.68 20.07
CA ALA A 151 -6.36 11.85 18.89
C ALA A 151 -7.15 12.09 17.58
N GLY A 152 -6.38 12.25 16.48
CA GLY A 152 -6.65 11.59 15.19
C GLY A 152 -7.89 12.01 14.41
N ALA A 153 -7.90 13.20 13.84
CA ALA A 153 -8.82 13.53 12.74
C ALA A 153 -8.11 13.29 11.40
N ALA A 154 -8.35 12.12 10.80
CA ALA A 154 -7.89 11.77 9.47
C ALA A 154 -8.61 12.63 8.41
N ILE A 155 -7.99 13.75 8.05
CA ILE A 155 -8.29 14.46 6.81
C ILE A 155 -7.41 13.85 5.72
N GLY A 156 -7.98 13.11 4.77
CA GLY A 156 -7.31 12.98 3.47
C GLY A 156 -7.51 11.68 2.70
N ILE A 157 -8.52 11.63 1.83
CA ILE A 157 -8.68 10.53 0.85
C ILE A 157 -8.82 11.00 -0.60
N GLY A 158 -9.25 12.23 -0.87
CA GLY A 158 -9.25 12.75 -2.25
C GLY A 158 -7.86 12.84 -2.89
N VAL A 159 -6.79 12.91 -2.09
CA VAL A 159 -5.43 13.21 -2.58
C VAL A 159 -4.59 11.95 -2.85
N TRP A 160 -4.84 10.83 -2.15
CA TRP A 160 -3.96 9.66 -2.20
C TRP A 160 -4.30 8.66 -3.32
N ALA A 161 -5.57 8.37 -3.59
CA ALA A 161 -5.97 7.51 -4.72
C ALA A 161 -5.58 8.11 -6.07
N VAL A 162 -5.72 9.44 -6.17
CA VAL A 162 -5.24 10.26 -7.29
C VAL A 162 -3.73 10.09 -7.47
N ASN A 163 -2.95 10.22 -6.38
CA ASN A 163 -1.50 10.07 -6.43
C ASN A 163 -1.07 8.64 -6.83
N ARG A 164 -1.75 7.61 -6.31
CA ARG A 164 -1.50 6.21 -6.68
C ARG A 164 -1.78 5.97 -8.16
N TYR A 165 -2.91 6.44 -8.67
CA TYR A 165 -3.29 6.28 -10.06
C TYR A 165 -2.27 6.93 -11.00
N ILE A 166 -1.84 8.16 -10.70
CA ILE A 166 -0.85 8.86 -11.50
C ILE A 166 0.46 8.06 -11.53
N LEU A 167 0.99 7.67 -10.37
CA LEU A 167 2.26 6.95 -10.29
C LEU A 167 2.23 5.58 -10.99
N SER A 168 1.09 4.87 -10.95
CA SER A 168 0.96 3.57 -11.61
C SER A 168 0.82 3.65 -13.13
N ASN A 169 0.33 4.78 -13.66
CA ASN A 169 0.05 4.95 -15.11
C ASN A 169 1.00 5.94 -15.79
N LEU A 170 1.96 6.51 -15.06
CA LEU A 170 2.98 7.37 -15.64
C LEU A 170 3.90 6.57 -16.58
N PRO A 171 4.24 7.12 -17.76
CA PRO A 171 5.26 6.53 -18.61
C PRO A 171 6.59 6.34 -17.87
N VAL A 172 7.27 5.23 -18.15
CA VAL A 172 8.53 4.88 -17.50
C VAL A 172 9.54 6.02 -17.63
N GLY A 173 10.13 6.43 -16.51
CA GLY A 173 11.14 7.50 -16.45
C GLY A 173 10.59 8.92 -16.36
N MET A 174 9.26 9.12 -16.31
CA MET A 174 8.66 10.45 -16.13
C MET A 174 8.24 10.73 -14.69
N ALA A 175 8.47 11.97 -14.25
CA ALA A 175 7.98 12.47 -12.97
C ALA A 175 6.51 12.89 -13.07
N VAL A 176 5.85 12.99 -11.91
CA VAL A 176 4.49 13.57 -11.83
C VAL A 176 4.55 15.01 -12.37
N PRO A 177 3.76 15.34 -13.40
CA PRO A 177 3.85 16.65 -14.02
C PRO A 177 3.38 17.74 -13.06
N THR A 178 4.19 18.78 -12.91
CA THR A 178 3.88 19.98 -12.12
C THR A 178 3.61 21.20 -13.00
N THR A 179 4.01 21.15 -14.28
CA THR A 179 3.74 22.20 -15.27
C THR A 179 2.83 21.72 -16.40
N ARG A 180 2.14 22.67 -17.06
CA ARG A 180 1.28 22.40 -18.20
C ARG A 180 2.02 21.73 -19.36
N GLN A 181 3.27 22.14 -19.64
CA GLN A 181 4.10 21.48 -20.65
C GLN A 181 4.43 20.03 -20.26
N GLN A 182 4.81 19.79 -19.00
CA GLN A 182 5.10 18.41 -18.54
C GLN A 182 3.85 17.52 -18.65
N LEU A 183 2.68 18.05 -18.31
CA LEU A 183 1.41 17.32 -18.45
C LEU A 183 1.13 16.98 -19.93
N ALA A 184 1.31 17.94 -20.84
CA ALA A 184 1.14 17.68 -22.27
C ALA A 184 2.06 16.56 -22.78
N VAL A 185 3.33 16.56 -22.38
CA VAL A 185 4.30 15.51 -22.75
C VAL A 185 3.90 14.15 -22.17
N VAL A 186 3.42 14.10 -20.93
CA VAL A 186 2.90 12.87 -20.30
C VAL A 186 1.72 12.31 -21.10
N LEU A 187 0.70 13.13 -21.38
CA LEU A 187 -0.50 12.70 -22.11
C LEU A 187 -0.17 12.23 -23.53
N TRP A 188 0.67 12.97 -24.25
CA TRP A 188 1.12 12.60 -25.60
C TRP A 188 1.93 11.29 -25.60
N THR A 189 2.78 11.09 -24.59
CA THR A 189 3.54 9.84 -24.44
C THR A 189 2.63 8.66 -24.13
N MET A 190 1.62 8.85 -23.28
CA MET A 190 0.61 7.81 -22.98
C MET A 190 -0.21 7.43 -24.21
N ALA A 191 -0.49 8.38 -25.10
CA ALA A 191 -1.16 8.15 -26.38
C ALA A 191 -0.27 7.45 -27.44
N GLY A 192 0.96 7.05 -27.08
CA GLY A 192 1.88 6.38 -28.00
C GLY A 192 2.67 7.33 -28.92
N LYS A 193 2.76 8.62 -28.56
CA LYS A 193 3.48 9.66 -29.32
C LYS A 193 3.05 9.75 -30.79
N PRO A 194 1.75 10.01 -31.07
CA PRO A 194 1.28 10.18 -32.44
C PRO A 194 2.06 11.29 -33.15
N ASP A 195 2.39 11.05 -34.43
CA ASP A 195 3.15 12.01 -35.20
C ASP A 195 2.25 13.17 -35.61
N VAL A 196 2.53 14.34 -35.05
CA VAL A 196 1.85 15.59 -35.34
C VAL A 196 2.83 16.58 -35.96
N THR A 197 2.36 17.34 -36.93
CA THR A 197 3.12 18.44 -37.53
C THR A 197 2.64 19.74 -36.89
N PRO A 198 3.45 20.39 -36.02
CA PRO A 198 3.03 21.61 -35.34
C PRO A 198 2.75 22.72 -36.35
N THR A 199 1.50 23.17 -36.43
CA THR A 199 1.10 24.32 -37.27
C THR A 199 1.30 25.66 -36.56
N VAL A 200 1.35 25.62 -35.23
CA VAL A 200 1.61 26.76 -34.34
C VAL A 200 2.86 26.47 -33.53
N HIS A 201 3.75 27.46 -33.42
CA HIS A 201 4.95 27.39 -32.60
C HIS A 201 4.80 28.29 -31.38
N TYR A 202 4.63 27.70 -30.21
CA TYR A 202 4.46 28.46 -28.97
C TYR A 202 5.81 28.96 -28.45
N GLN A 203 5.94 30.27 -28.19
CA GLN A 203 7.22 30.88 -27.82
C GLN A 203 7.77 30.38 -26.47
N ASP A 204 6.89 29.96 -25.56
CA ASP A 204 7.21 29.51 -24.21
C ASP A 204 7.44 27.99 -24.10
N VAL A 205 7.38 27.26 -25.22
CA VAL A 205 7.58 25.80 -25.27
C VAL A 205 8.92 25.48 -25.93
N VAL A 206 9.81 24.85 -25.17
CA VAL A 206 11.18 24.54 -25.62
C VAL A 206 11.28 23.07 -26.05
N GLY A 207 11.76 22.86 -27.29
CA GLY A 207 12.05 21.54 -27.85
C GLY A 207 10.96 21.03 -28.81
N LEU A 208 11.38 20.32 -29.86
CA LEU A 208 10.48 19.85 -30.92
C LEU A 208 9.42 18.87 -30.38
N ASP A 209 9.82 17.92 -29.54
CA ASP A 209 8.89 16.96 -28.94
C ASP A 209 7.87 17.64 -28.02
N ALA A 210 8.29 18.67 -27.28
CA ALA A 210 7.38 19.44 -26.44
C ALA A 210 6.39 20.23 -27.31
N GLN A 211 6.83 20.82 -28.43
CA GLN A 211 5.96 21.49 -29.41
C GLN A 211 4.94 20.52 -30.03
N LYS A 212 5.36 19.30 -30.37
CA LYS A 212 4.44 18.25 -30.82
C LYS A 212 3.43 17.88 -29.74
N ALA A 213 3.89 17.66 -28.51
CA ALA A 213 3.01 17.29 -27.40
C ALA A 213 1.95 18.36 -27.10
N VAL A 214 2.34 19.64 -27.01
CA VAL A 214 1.39 20.74 -26.75
C VAL A 214 0.42 20.92 -27.91
N HIS A 215 0.89 20.76 -29.16
CA HIS A 215 0.03 20.85 -30.34
C HIS A 215 -1.01 19.72 -30.34
N TRP A 216 -0.58 18.49 -30.08
CA TRP A 216 -1.48 17.33 -29.98
C TRP A 216 -2.53 17.49 -28.88
N VAL A 217 -2.17 17.89 -27.65
CA VAL A 217 -3.19 18.06 -26.58
C VAL A 217 -4.18 19.18 -26.87
N VAL A 218 -3.80 20.19 -27.67
CA VAL A 218 -4.70 21.23 -28.14
C VAL A 218 -5.63 20.70 -29.22
N GLU A 219 -5.12 19.93 -30.18
CA GLU A 219 -5.95 19.27 -31.20
C GLU A 219 -6.97 18.30 -30.61
N GLN A 220 -6.57 17.53 -29.59
CA GLN A 220 -7.45 16.61 -28.87
C GLN A 220 -8.40 17.31 -27.87
N GLN A 221 -8.35 18.65 -27.79
CA GLN A 221 -9.15 19.46 -26.86
C GLN A 221 -8.96 19.05 -25.38
N LEU A 222 -7.81 18.47 -25.03
CA LEU A 222 -7.45 18.09 -23.67
C LEU A 222 -6.95 19.31 -22.88
N MET A 223 -6.30 20.25 -23.56
CA MET A 223 -5.78 21.49 -22.98
C MET A 223 -5.97 22.64 -23.98
N GLN A 224 -6.20 23.85 -23.50
CA GLN A 224 -6.30 25.06 -24.35
C GLN A 224 -5.05 25.91 -24.19
N PRO A 225 -4.52 26.56 -25.24
CA PRO A 225 -3.40 27.50 -25.08
C PRO A 225 -3.85 28.78 -24.36
N GLU A 226 -2.91 29.50 -23.76
CA GLU A 226 -3.18 30.76 -23.07
C GLU A 226 -3.43 31.91 -24.07
N SER A 227 -2.78 31.86 -25.23
CA SER A 227 -3.03 32.76 -26.36
C SER A 227 -2.59 32.11 -27.68
N ALA A 228 -2.70 32.85 -28.78
CA ALA A 228 -2.24 32.37 -30.09
C ALA A 228 -0.73 32.11 -30.14
N GLU A 229 0.07 32.79 -29.32
CA GLU A 229 1.54 32.70 -29.33
C GLU A 229 2.11 31.96 -28.11
N TYR A 230 1.33 31.80 -27.04
CA TYR A 230 1.77 31.23 -25.78
C TYR A 230 0.87 30.08 -25.33
N PHE A 231 1.47 28.95 -25.00
CA PHE A 231 0.74 27.82 -24.44
C PHE A 231 0.43 28.03 -22.96
N GLY A 232 1.28 28.75 -22.23
CA GLY A 232 1.31 28.81 -20.76
C GLY A 232 2.10 27.65 -20.18
N ALA A 233 3.25 27.32 -20.79
CA ALA A 233 4.05 26.11 -20.57
C ALA A 233 4.45 25.89 -19.10
N GLN A 234 4.79 26.98 -18.39
CA GLN A 234 5.19 26.97 -16.98
C GLN A 234 4.01 27.09 -16.01
N GLY A 235 2.77 27.19 -16.51
CA GLY A 235 1.58 27.23 -15.67
C GLY A 235 1.51 25.98 -14.78
N SER A 236 1.14 26.18 -13.52
CA SER A 236 1.03 25.09 -12.54
C SER A 236 -0.16 24.18 -12.86
N VAL A 237 0.03 22.87 -12.71
CA VAL A 237 -1.04 21.87 -12.79
C VAL A 237 -1.17 21.14 -11.46
N ASN A 238 -2.41 20.89 -11.03
CA ASN A 238 -2.66 20.14 -9.81
C ASN A 238 -2.89 18.64 -10.10
N LYS A 239 -2.68 17.79 -9.09
CA LYS A 239 -2.78 16.32 -9.24
C LYS A 239 -4.16 15.86 -9.74
N TRP A 240 -5.23 16.59 -9.43
CA TRP A 240 -6.56 16.23 -9.90
C TRP A 240 -6.70 16.44 -11.41
N GLN A 241 -6.22 17.56 -11.93
CA GLN A 241 -6.17 17.84 -13.37
C GLN A 241 -5.34 16.80 -14.11
N VAL A 242 -4.18 16.41 -13.56
CA VAL A 242 -3.33 15.35 -14.10
C VAL A 242 -4.10 14.03 -14.20
N PHE A 243 -4.74 13.61 -13.10
CA PHE A 243 -5.54 12.38 -13.05
C PHE A 243 -6.69 12.37 -14.05
N GLN A 244 -7.46 13.46 -14.15
CA GLN A 244 -8.61 13.55 -15.06
C GLN A 244 -8.18 13.40 -16.53
N LEU A 245 -7.14 14.13 -16.94
CA LEU A 245 -6.67 14.06 -18.33
C LEU A 245 -5.99 12.74 -18.66
N MET A 246 -5.22 12.15 -17.72
CA MET A 246 -4.67 10.80 -17.89
C MET A 246 -5.79 9.77 -18.09
N LYS A 247 -6.87 9.84 -17.30
CA LYS A 247 -8.05 8.98 -17.46
C LYS A 247 -8.73 9.17 -18.81
N GLN A 248 -8.77 10.38 -19.34
CA GLN A 248 -9.42 10.68 -20.61
C GLN A 248 -8.65 10.09 -21.80
N VAL A 249 -7.31 10.09 -21.75
CA VAL A 249 -6.45 9.52 -22.80
C VAL A 249 -6.48 7.99 -22.83
N MET A 250 -6.71 7.33 -21.69
CA MET A 250 -6.71 5.87 -21.57
C MET A 250 -8.08 5.21 -21.82
N LYS A 251 -9.10 5.98 -22.20
CA LYS A 251 -10.42 5.46 -22.59
C LYS A 251 -10.45 5.13 -24.08
#